data_AF-A0A2G2EZQ7-F1
#
_entry.id   AF-A0A2G2EZQ7-F1
#
_cell.length_a   1.000
_cell.length_b   1.000
_cell.length_c   1.000
_cell.angle_alpha   90.00
_cell.angle_beta   90.00
_cell.angle_gamma   90.00
#
_symmetry.space_group_name_H-M   'P 1'
#
loop_
_entity.id
_entity.type
_entity.pdbx_description
1 polymer ?
#
loop_
_entity_poly.entity_id
_entity_poly.type
_entity_poly.pdbx_seq_one_letter_code
_entity_poly.pdbx_strand_id
1 'polypeptide(L)'
;MHRVAQNQNLKNKFYIYLQDKQVLMNIHDIPSNIQTELHQLNQDLDQKIPLRKVDKNLLIATWNIRAFGDLTRKWKSTDNDTPKRDLHSIQCIAQILKRFDIVAIQEVKANLRALRDTLKILGSHWSLILTDVNRGDAGNGERMA
;
A
#
# COMPACT_ATOMS: atom_id res chain seq x y z
N MET A 1 28.68 -12.60 25.82
CA MET A 1 28.03 -13.36 24.72
C MET A 1 26.54 -13.51 25.01
N HIS A 2 25.71 -12.56 24.57
CA HIS A 2 24.25 -12.70 24.65
C HIS A 2 23.65 -12.61 23.25
N ARG A 3 23.00 -13.70 22.86
CA ARG A 3 22.45 -13.96 21.53
C ARG A 3 21.23 -13.09 21.26
N VAL A 4 21.30 -12.35 20.16
CA VAL A 4 20.16 -11.78 19.43
C VAL A 4 19.43 -12.92 18.74
N ALA A 5 18.32 -13.40 19.31
CA ALA A 5 17.50 -14.44 18.69
C ALA A 5 16.02 -14.30 19.08
N GLN A 6 15.38 -13.18 18.71
CA GLN A 6 13.92 -13.02 18.86
C GLN A 6 13.21 -12.38 17.66
N ASN A 7 13.92 -11.99 16.59
CA ASN A 7 13.31 -11.12 15.57
C ASN A 7 12.66 -11.85 14.37
N GLN A 8 12.83 -13.17 14.24
CA GLN A 8 12.21 -13.95 13.13
C GLN A 8 10.80 -14.45 13.48
N ASN A 9 10.51 -14.67 14.76
CA ASN A 9 9.22 -15.23 15.19
C ASN A 9 8.07 -14.20 15.11
N LEU A 10 8.38 -12.92 15.31
CA LEU A 10 7.39 -11.83 15.19
C LEU A 10 6.99 -11.57 13.73
N LYS A 11 7.94 -11.64 12.79
CA LYS A 11 7.65 -11.55 11.36
C LYS A 11 6.70 -12.67 10.93
N ASN A 12 7.00 -13.92 11.31
CA ASN A 12 6.13 -15.06 11.00
C ASN A 12 4.75 -14.95 11.65
N LYS A 13 4.65 -14.51 12.91
CA LYS A 13 3.35 -14.37 13.59
C LYS A 13 2.46 -13.31 12.94
N PHE A 14 3.05 -12.25 12.37
CA PHE A 14 2.32 -11.26 11.57
C PHE A 14 1.85 -11.81 10.22
N TYR A 15 2.67 -12.63 9.54
CA TYR A 15 2.28 -13.26 8.27
C TYR A 15 1.17 -14.32 8.44
N ILE A 16 1.22 -15.11 9.53
CA ILE A 16 0.25 -16.18 9.78
C ILE A 16 -1.15 -15.62 10.12
N TYR A 17 -1.22 -14.46 10.79
CA TYR A 17 -2.50 -13.79 11.08
C TYR A 17 -3.20 -13.18 9.85
N LEU A 18 -2.49 -13.05 8.71
CA LEU A 18 -3.02 -12.45 7.49
C LEU A 18 -3.68 -13.45 6.54
N GLN A 19 -3.55 -14.76 6.79
CA GLN A 19 -4.04 -15.82 5.90
C GLN A 19 -5.40 -16.39 6.30
N ASP A 20 -5.97 -16.05 7.46
CA ASP A 20 -7.13 -16.78 7.96
C ASP A 20 -8.47 -16.02 7.81
N LYS A 21 -9.36 -16.64 7.02
CA LYS A 21 -10.82 -16.45 6.88
C LYS A 21 -11.36 -15.16 6.25
N GLN A 22 -11.55 -15.23 4.94
CA GLN A 22 -12.87 -15.17 4.28
C GLN A 22 -12.65 -15.53 2.80
N VAL A 23 -13.67 -16.02 2.10
CA VAL A 23 -13.65 -16.17 0.63
C VAL A 23 -13.55 -14.75 0.04
N LEU A 24 -12.34 -14.20 0.03
CA LEU A 24 -12.02 -12.84 -0.34
C LEU A 24 -11.55 -12.87 -1.78
N MET A 25 -12.11 -12.01 -2.62
CA MET A 25 -11.52 -11.73 -3.95
C MET A 25 -10.01 -11.57 -3.78
N ASN A 26 -9.26 -12.44 -4.47
CA ASN A 26 -7.82 -12.40 -4.44
C ASN A 26 -7.38 -11.10 -5.12
N ILE A 27 -6.60 -10.29 -4.41
CA ILE A 27 -6.09 -9.00 -4.90
C ILE A 27 -5.18 -9.15 -6.14
N HIS A 28 -4.74 -10.38 -6.41
CA HIS A 28 -3.93 -10.73 -7.57
C HIS A 28 -4.75 -11.25 -8.77
N ASP A 29 -6.04 -11.56 -8.60
CA ASP A 29 -6.92 -12.02 -9.69
C ASP A 29 -7.50 -10.81 -10.44
N ILE A 30 -6.61 -10.02 -11.05
CA ILE A 30 -6.93 -8.74 -11.68
C ILE A 30 -7.74 -8.99 -12.97
N PRO A 31 -8.92 -8.37 -13.16
CA PRO A 31 -9.68 -8.44 -14.41
C PRO A 31 -8.90 -7.88 -15.61
N SER A 32 -9.12 -8.45 -16.79
CA SER A 32 -8.36 -8.11 -18.01
C SER A 32 -8.41 -6.62 -18.37
N ASN A 33 -9.57 -5.98 -18.24
CA ASN A 33 -9.71 -4.55 -18.51
C ASN A 33 -8.84 -3.70 -17.57
N ILE A 34 -8.73 -4.09 -16.30
CA ILE A 34 -7.88 -3.42 -15.32
C ILE A 34 -6.40 -3.72 -15.58
N GLN A 35 -6.05 -4.93 -15.99
CA GLN A 35 -4.68 -5.23 -16.41
C GLN A 35 -4.21 -4.32 -17.55
N THR A 36 -5.08 -4.07 -18.54
CA THR A 36 -4.81 -3.12 -19.63
C THR A 36 -4.62 -1.70 -19.11
N GLU A 37 -5.51 -1.22 -18.24
CA GLU A 37 -5.41 0.12 -17.62
C GLU A 37 -4.09 0.25 -16.81
N LEU A 38 -3.71 -0.77 -16.05
CA LEU A 38 -2.45 -0.79 -15.30
C LEU A 38 -1.21 -0.87 -16.19
N HIS A 39 -1.30 -1.55 -17.34
CA HIS A 39 -0.22 -1.57 -18.32
C HIS A 39 0.01 -0.17 -18.91
N GLN A 40 -1.07 0.50 -19.30
CA GLN A 40 -1.01 1.88 -19.81
C GLN A 40 -0.44 2.84 -18.77
N LEU A 41 -0.88 2.73 -17.51
CA LEU A 41 -0.31 3.50 -16.40
C LEU A 41 1.19 3.25 -16.27
N ASN A 42 1.64 2.01 -16.29
CA ASN A 42 3.06 1.69 -16.17
C ASN A 42 3.90 2.27 -17.32
N GLN A 43 3.41 2.19 -18.56
CA GLN A 43 4.07 2.80 -19.72
C GLN A 43 4.20 4.32 -19.58
N ASP A 44 3.15 4.98 -19.08
CA ASP A 44 3.18 6.42 -18.83
C ASP A 44 4.18 6.79 -17.71
N LEU A 45 4.21 6.00 -16.63
CA LEU A 45 5.17 6.18 -15.54
C LEU A 45 6.61 5.93 -16.00
N ASP A 46 6.86 5.02 -16.95
CA ASP A 46 8.18 4.76 -17.56
C ASP A 46 8.73 5.99 -18.29
N GLN A 47 7.86 6.82 -18.85
CA GLN A 47 8.26 8.04 -19.54
C GLN A 47 8.45 9.22 -18.59
N LYS A 48 7.66 9.28 -17.51
CA LYS A 48 7.61 10.46 -16.62
C LYS A 48 8.54 10.38 -15.41
N ILE A 49 8.85 9.18 -14.94
CA ILE A 49 9.66 8.99 -13.74
C ILE A 49 11.02 8.38 -14.14
N PRO A 50 12.15 8.99 -13.74
CA PRO A 50 13.47 8.43 -14.01
C PRO A 50 13.58 6.99 -13.53
N LEU A 51 14.29 6.15 -14.28
CA LEU A 51 14.56 4.78 -13.86
C LEU A 51 15.51 4.73 -12.65
N ARG A 52 15.24 3.79 -11.76
CA ARG A 52 16.15 3.43 -10.67
C ARG A 52 17.42 2.80 -11.24
N LYS A 53 18.57 3.28 -10.78
CA LYS A 53 19.90 2.81 -11.16
C LYS A 53 20.67 2.51 -9.88
N VAL A 54 20.87 1.22 -9.63
CA VAL A 54 21.62 0.72 -8.47
C VAL A 54 22.98 1.43 -8.39
N ASP A 55 23.35 1.88 -7.20
CA ASP A 55 24.58 2.62 -6.89
C ASP A 55 24.76 3.95 -7.65
N LYS A 56 23.70 4.50 -8.26
CA LYS A 56 23.75 5.74 -9.04
C LYS A 56 22.72 6.78 -8.63
N ASN A 57 21.50 6.36 -8.29
CA ASN A 57 20.47 7.28 -7.84
C ASN A 57 19.60 6.69 -6.73
N LEU A 58 18.89 7.58 -6.04
CA LEU A 58 17.89 7.27 -5.04
C LEU A 58 16.64 8.10 -5.37
N LEU A 59 15.49 7.44 -5.51
CA LEU A 59 14.22 8.10 -5.82
C LEU A 59 13.36 8.18 -4.57
N ILE A 60 13.11 9.40 -4.11
CA ILE A 60 12.31 9.69 -2.92
C ILE A 60 11.06 10.46 -3.32
N ALA A 61 9.92 10.10 -2.75
CA ALA A 61 8.67 10.83 -2.93
C ALA A 61 7.98 11.15 -1.61
N THR A 62 7.09 12.13 -1.67
CA THR A 62 6.08 12.41 -0.65
C THR A 62 4.72 12.42 -1.33
N TRP A 63 3.72 11.75 -0.76
CA TRP A 63 2.40 11.66 -1.38
C TRP A 63 1.26 11.60 -0.37
N ASN A 64 0.38 12.60 -0.43
CA ASN A 64 -0.89 12.57 0.25
C ASN A 64 -1.90 11.76 -0.58
N ILE A 65 -2.25 10.57 -0.08
CA ILE A 65 -3.17 9.61 -0.76
C ILE A 65 -4.64 9.87 -0.38
N ARG A 66 -4.89 10.94 0.40
CA ARG A 66 -6.19 11.44 0.89
C ARG A 66 -7.02 10.38 1.60
N ALA A 67 -7.19 10.51 2.92
CA ALA A 67 -7.92 9.54 3.73
C ALA A 67 -7.55 8.07 3.41
N PHE A 68 -6.25 7.75 3.46
CA PHE A 68 -5.74 6.42 3.15
C PHE A 68 -6.05 5.43 4.28
N GLY A 69 -7.25 4.87 4.23
CA GLY A 69 -7.81 4.05 5.29
C GLY A 69 -8.49 2.78 4.80
N ASP A 70 -9.82 2.78 4.73
CA ASP A 70 -10.60 1.64 4.25
C ASP A 70 -10.70 1.61 2.71
N LEU A 71 -11.23 0.50 2.17
CA LEU A 71 -11.56 0.34 0.76
C LEU A 71 -12.80 -0.54 0.54
N THR A 72 -13.49 -0.32 -0.58
CA THR A 72 -14.53 -1.21 -1.09
C THR A 72 -13.91 -2.43 -1.77
N ARG A 73 -14.30 -3.64 -1.34
CA ARG A 73 -13.82 -4.93 -1.89
C ARG A 73 -14.47 -5.27 -3.24
N LYS A 74 -14.34 -4.36 -4.21
CA LYS A 74 -14.77 -4.51 -5.60
C LYS A 74 -13.65 -4.03 -6.51
N TRP A 75 -13.65 -4.49 -7.76
CA TRP A 75 -12.69 -4.02 -8.76
C TRP A 75 -12.96 -2.60 -9.23
N LYS A 76 -14.23 -2.22 -9.36
CA LYS A 76 -14.65 -0.83 -9.60
C LYS A 76 -15.80 -0.50 -8.64
N SER A 77 -15.65 0.60 -7.90
CA SER A 77 -16.71 1.14 -7.05
C SER A 77 -17.81 1.81 -7.87
N THR A 78 -19.01 1.90 -7.32
CA THR A 78 -20.14 2.63 -7.90
C THR A 78 -20.52 3.84 -7.04
N ASP A 79 -21.48 4.64 -7.50
CA ASP A 79 -21.96 5.84 -6.79
C ASP A 79 -22.50 5.57 -5.39
N ASN A 80 -22.94 4.35 -5.12
CA ASN A 80 -23.48 3.94 -3.82
C ASN A 80 -22.41 3.35 -2.87
N ASP A 81 -21.17 3.13 -3.34
CA ASP A 81 -20.11 2.56 -2.51
C ASP A 81 -19.40 3.61 -1.66
N THR A 82 -19.15 3.27 -0.39
CA THR A 82 -18.34 4.05 0.54
C THR A 82 -17.41 3.13 1.35
N PRO A 83 -16.09 3.40 1.37
CA PRO A 83 -15.39 4.45 0.63
C PRO A 83 -15.29 4.15 -0.87
N LYS A 84 -15.05 5.19 -1.68
CA LYS A 84 -14.86 5.06 -3.14
C LYS A 84 -13.58 4.32 -3.54
N ARG A 85 -12.56 4.32 -2.68
CA ARG A 85 -11.32 3.59 -2.96
C ARG A 85 -11.64 2.11 -3.11
N ASP A 86 -11.27 1.52 -4.23
CA ASP A 86 -11.55 0.14 -4.60
C ASP A 86 -10.27 -0.65 -4.89
N LEU A 87 -10.39 -1.91 -5.32
CA LEU A 87 -9.23 -2.77 -5.63
C LEU A 87 -8.41 -2.22 -6.81
N HIS A 88 -9.04 -1.61 -7.81
CA HIS A 88 -8.32 -0.94 -8.89
C HIS A 88 -7.50 0.24 -8.38
N SER A 89 -8.10 1.07 -7.52
CA SER A 89 -7.42 2.22 -6.92
C SER A 89 -6.15 1.83 -6.19
N ILE A 90 -6.19 0.78 -5.36
CA ILE A 90 -5.00 0.33 -4.62
C ILE A 90 -3.96 -0.34 -5.52
N GLN A 91 -4.36 -0.94 -6.64
CA GLN A 91 -3.41 -1.43 -7.66
C GLN A 91 -2.67 -0.27 -8.32
N CYS A 92 -3.38 0.78 -8.74
CA CYS A 92 -2.78 2.00 -9.31
C CYS A 92 -1.81 2.67 -8.33
N ILE A 93 -2.25 2.85 -7.07
CA ILE A 93 -1.39 3.38 -6.00
C ILE A 93 -0.11 2.53 -5.88
N ALA A 94 -0.23 1.20 -5.86
CA ALA A 94 0.93 0.33 -5.75
C ALA A 94 1.88 0.46 -6.96
N GLN A 95 1.38 0.61 -8.19
CA GLN A 95 2.24 0.82 -9.37
C GLN A 95 3.05 2.12 -9.26
N ILE A 96 2.42 3.19 -8.76
CA ILE A 96 3.09 4.48 -8.54
C ILE A 96 4.14 4.37 -7.43
N LEU A 97 3.81 3.71 -6.31
CA LEU A 97 4.76 3.52 -5.21
C LEU A 97 5.99 2.70 -5.62
N LYS A 98 5.83 1.66 -6.46
CA LYS A 98 6.94 0.82 -6.97
C LYS A 98 8.04 1.60 -7.70
N ARG A 99 7.74 2.81 -8.16
CA ARG A 99 8.69 3.65 -8.91
C ARG A 99 9.78 4.24 -8.03
N PHE A 100 9.53 4.34 -6.72
CA PHE A 100 10.42 5.01 -5.77
C PHE A 100 11.12 4.01 -4.84
N ASP A 101 12.24 4.43 -4.26
CA ASP A 101 12.95 3.69 -3.22
C ASP A 101 12.34 3.93 -1.85
N ILE A 102 11.94 5.17 -1.58
CA ILE A 102 11.35 5.61 -0.31
C ILE A 102 10.18 6.54 -0.62
N VAL A 103 9.03 6.32 0.03
CA VAL A 103 7.88 7.21 -0.09
C VAL A 103 7.36 7.55 1.30
N ALA A 104 7.25 8.84 1.60
CA ALA A 104 6.52 9.33 2.76
C ALA A 104 5.04 9.51 2.38
N ILE A 105 4.14 8.76 3.00
CA ILE A 105 2.70 8.79 2.73
C ILE A 105 1.98 9.60 3.82
N GLN A 106 1.13 10.54 3.40
CA GLN A 106 0.29 11.34 4.31
C GLN A 106 -1.20 10.93 4.29
N GLU A 107 -1.91 11.39 5.32
CA GLU A 107 -3.33 11.10 5.59
C GLU A 107 -3.66 9.61 5.75
N VAL A 108 -2.71 8.83 6.30
CA VAL A 108 -3.00 7.44 6.66
C VAL A 108 -3.95 7.43 7.84
N LYS A 109 -5.13 6.83 7.67
CA LYS A 109 -6.17 6.79 8.70
C LYS A 109 -5.93 5.66 9.71
N ALA A 110 -6.64 5.70 10.84
CA ALA A 110 -6.53 4.68 11.88
C ALA A 110 -6.84 3.25 11.37
N ASN A 111 -7.81 3.10 10.47
CA ASN A 111 -8.07 1.83 9.79
C ASN A 111 -7.08 1.64 8.65
N LEU A 112 -6.12 0.72 8.80
CA LEU A 112 -5.02 0.52 7.85
C LEU A 112 -5.34 -0.49 6.73
N ARG A 113 -6.62 -0.80 6.44
CA ARG A 113 -6.96 -1.87 5.49
C ARG A 113 -6.35 -1.66 4.10
N ALA A 114 -6.54 -0.49 3.52
CA ALA A 114 -6.01 -0.17 2.18
C ALA A 114 -4.49 -0.17 2.17
N LEU A 115 -3.85 0.40 3.20
CA LEU A 115 -2.39 0.36 3.33
C LEU A 115 -1.86 -1.08 3.40
N ARG A 116 -2.49 -1.95 4.19
CA ARG A 116 -2.10 -3.38 4.29
C ARG A 116 -2.21 -4.09 2.95
N ASP A 117 -3.26 -3.82 2.19
CA ASP A 117 -3.43 -4.47 0.89
C ASP A 117 -2.51 -3.91 -0.19
N THR A 118 -2.24 -2.61 -0.17
CA THR A 118 -1.19 -2.02 -0.99
C THR A 118 0.17 -2.65 -0.68
N LEU A 119 0.53 -2.85 0.59
CA LEU A 119 1.76 -3.56 0.96
C LEU A 119 1.80 -5.01 0.44
N LYS A 120 0.67 -5.73 0.42
CA LYS A 120 0.59 -7.06 -0.19
C LYS A 120 0.88 -7.03 -1.69
N ILE A 121 0.38 -6.01 -2.42
CA ILE A 121 0.66 -5.82 -3.86
C ILE A 121 2.13 -5.43 -4.10
N LEU A 122 2.70 -4.62 -3.21
CA LEU A 122 4.10 -4.20 -3.26
C LEU A 122 5.07 -5.37 -3.05
N GLY A 123 4.68 -6.34 -2.22
CA GLY A 123 5.44 -7.56 -1.97
C GLY A 123 6.47 -7.41 -0.84
N SER A 124 7.20 -8.50 -0.58
CA SER A 124 8.09 -8.65 0.58
C SER A 124 9.31 -7.72 0.62
N HIS A 125 9.63 -7.06 -0.50
CA HIS A 125 10.74 -6.11 -0.58
C HIS A 125 10.40 -4.73 0.01
N TRP A 126 9.12 -4.46 0.26
CA TRP A 126 8.68 -3.23 0.91
C TRP A 126 8.51 -3.42 2.41
N SER A 127 8.95 -2.43 3.17
CA SER A 127 8.75 -2.33 4.62
C SER A 127 8.10 -0.99 4.95
N LEU A 128 7.43 -0.92 6.09
CA LEU A 128 6.67 0.25 6.52
C LEU A 128 7.12 0.69 7.91
N ILE A 129 7.29 2.00 8.09
CA ILE A 129 7.50 2.62 9.40
C ILE A 129 6.29 3.52 9.64
N LEU A 130 5.52 3.24 10.70
CA LEU A 130 4.35 4.06 11.07
C LEU A 130 4.65 4.83 12.35
N THR A 131 4.35 6.13 12.36
CA THR A 131 4.30 6.89 13.61
C THR A 131 2.99 6.62 14.35
N ASP A 132 3.00 6.77 15.68
CA ASP A 132 1.79 6.54 16.48
C ASP A 132 0.70 7.59 16.17
N VAL A 133 -0.57 7.28 16.48
CA VAL A 133 -1.67 8.24 16.38
C VAL A 133 -1.47 9.37 17.37
N ASN A 134 -1.76 10.60 16.94
CA ASN A 134 -1.99 11.70 17.86
C ASN A 134 -3.17 11.32 18.78
N ARG A 135 -2.88 11.04 20.06
CA ARG A 135 -3.91 10.81 21.09
C ARG A 135 -4.54 12.15 21.47
N GLY A 136 -5.66 12.49 20.86
CA GLY A 136 -6.52 13.60 21.27
C GLY A 136 -7.74 13.73 20.36
N ASP A 137 -8.92 14.00 20.92
CA ASP A 137 -10.22 14.16 20.23
C ASP A 137 -10.24 15.27 19.15
N ALA A 138 -9.17 16.05 19.01
CA ALA A 138 -9.01 17.08 18.00
C ALA A 138 -8.18 16.65 16.77
N GLY A 139 -7.64 15.43 16.74
CA GLY A 139 -6.91 14.87 15.61
C GLY A 139 -7.70 13.73 14.97
N ASN A 140 -8.02 13.81 13.68
CA ASN A 140 -8.82 12.82 12.93
C ASN A 140 -8.19 11.41 12.78
N GLY A 141 -7.38 10.94 13.74
CA GLY A 141 -6.77 9.61 13.73
C GLY A 141 -5.76 9.41 12.59
N GLU A 142 -5.10 10.48 12.15
CA GLU A 142 -4.16 10.49 11.03
C GLU A 142 -2.74 10.12 11.46
N ARG A 143 -1.98 9.52 10.53
CA ARG A 143 -0.59 9.08 10.69
C ARG A 143 0.25 9.46 9.48
N MET A 144 1.56 9.55 9.69
CA MET A 144 2.56 9.49 8.63
C MET A 144 3.12 8.07 8.51
N ALA A 145 3.41 7.66 7.28
CA ALA A 145 3.85 6.31 6.93
C ALA A 145 4.98 6.33 5.91
#